data_AF-A0A3D3LBJ1-F1
#
_entry.id   AF-A0A3D3LBJ1-F1
#
_cell.length_a   1.000
_cell.length_b   1.000
_cell.length_c   1.000
_cell.angle_alpha   90.00
_cell.angle_beta   90.00
_cell.angle_gamma   90.00
#
_symmetry.space_group_name_H-M   'P 1'
#
loop_
_entity.id
_entity.type
_entity.pdbx_description
1 polymer ?
#
loop_
_entity_poly.entity_id
_entity_poly.type
_entity_poly.pdbx_seq_one_letter_code
_entity_poly.pdbx_strand_id
1 'polypeptide(L)'
;MNIRATHPIAQFVFAACIALSAAQAGAQMGPPPPKSEVAKRIEAARASDIRTPEERARDARERAPAREAVMVPVFAPPPAPAPTPKPSAKAPAAPLPLTLSVQTSAGGAASCNNQPAGLLILVTSGGWPVTDLNQDHFTVMQHFDTPGNTFSNNIVSFRNAGSGAYLIQVRPNGGAVWRSGHLLGQLLVSSPDDRQGQAAFKLIIR
;
A
#
# COMPACT_ATOMS: atom_id res chain seq x y z
N MET A 1 21.50 53.04 58.40
CA MET A 1 20.41 52.85 57.40
C MET A 1 20.78 51.57 56.64
N ASN A 2 20.03 50.45 56.68
CA ASN A 2 18.59 50.23 56.40
C ASN A 2 18.19 50.86 55.05
N ILE A 3 17.55 50.18 54.09
CA ILE A 3 16.71 48.96 54.08
C ILE A 3 17.20 48.08 52.88
N ARG A 4 17.51 46.77 52.98
CA ARG A 4 16.66 45.53 53.05
C ARG A 4 15.83 45.23 51.77
N ALA A 5 15.63 43.92 51.50
CA ALA A 5 15.02 43.28 50.30
C ALA A 5 15.90 43.31 49.01
N THR A 6 15.85 42.32 48.10
CA THR A 6 14.94 41.14 47.97
C THR A 6 15.73 39.85 47.62
N HIS A 7 15.13 38.67 47.84
CA HIS A 7 15.80 37.35 47.77
C HIS A 7 15.82 36.68 46.36
N PRO A 8 16.72 35.69 46.12
CA PRO A 8 16.96 35.11 44.80
C PRO A 8 15.92 34.05 44.38
N ILE A 9 15.28 34.26 43.22
CA ILE A 9 14.25 33.38 42.66
C ILE A 9 14.85 32.44 41.59
N ALA A 10 15.93 31.72 41.95
CA ALA A 10 16.73 30.95 40.99
C ALA A 10 16.94 29.47 41.34
N GLN A 11 16.55 28.99 42.53
CA GLN A 11 16.89 27.63 43.00
C GLN A 11 15.72 26.77 43.49
N PHE A 12 14.48 27.28 43.55
CA PHE A 12 13.35 26.56 44.18
C PHE A 12 12.39 25.81 43.23
N VAL A 13 12.58 25.88 41.90
CA VAL A 13 11.73 25.16 40.93
C VAL A 13 12.20 23.72 40.69
N PHE A 14 13.50 23.44 40.81
CA PHE A 14 14.08 22.15 40.42
C PHE A 14 13.81 21.00 41.41
N ALA A 15 13.40 21.30 42.65
CA ALA A 15 13.16 20.30 43.69
C ALA A 15 11.75 19.67 43.65
N ALA A 16 10.77 20.31 43.01
CA ALA A 16 9.37 19.85 43.04
C ALA A 16 9.08 18.66 42.10
N CYS A 17 9.77 18.57 40.96
CA CYS A 17 9.45 17.59 39.91
C CYS A 17 9.86 16.15 40.26
N ILE A 18 10.78 15.95 41.21
CA ILE A 18 11.30 14.61 41.59
C ILE A 18 10.35 13.89 42.57
N ALA A 19 9.41 14.61 43.19
CA ALA A 19 8.41 14.03 44.09
C ALA A 19 7.24 13.32 43.37
N LEU A 20 7.15 13.41 42.04
CA LEU A 20 6.03 12.87 41.25
C LEU A 20 6.37 11.56 40.50
N SER A 21 7.33 10.79 41.01
CA SER A 21 7.82 9.55 40.34
C SER A 21 7.62 8.25 41.15
N ALA A 22 6.84 8.29 42.24
CA ALA A 22 6.70 7.17 43.19
C ALA A 22 5.25 6.66 43.39
N ALA A 23 4.26 7.17 42.65
CA ALA A 23 2.83 6.98 42.96
C ALA A 23 2.04 6.05 41.99
N GLN A 24 2.66 5.52 40.93
CA GLN A 24 1.99 4.67 39.93
C GLN A 24 2.70 3.33 39.67
N ALA A 25 3.11 2.68 40.75
CA ALA A 25 3.61 1.30 40.75
C ALA A 25 2.77 0.42 41.70
N GLY A 26 1.46 0.33 41.42
CA GLY A 26 0.48 -0.42 42.22
C GLY A 26 -0.50 -1.16 41.30
N ALA A 27 -0.54 -2.49 41.42
CA ALA A 27 -1.19 -3.35 40.44
C ALA A 27 -2.73 -3.34 40.54
N GLN A 28 -3.39 -3.30 39.37
CA GLN A 28 -4.70 -3.96 39.22
C GLN A 28 -4.91 -4.44 37.77
N MET A 29 -4.28 -5.57 37.41
CA MET A 29 -4.77 -6.37 36.28
C MET A 29 -6.09 -7.03 36.72
N GLY A 30 -7.21 -6.42 36.35
CA GLY A 30 -8.50 -7.11 36.38
C GLY A 30 -8.48 -8.35 35.45
N PRO A 31 -9.38 -9.32 35.65
CA PRO A 31 -9.50 -10.45 34.73
C PRO A 31 -9.75 -9.93 33.29
N PRO A 32 -9.16 -10.57 32.26
CA PRO A 32 -9.25 -10.08 30.89
C PRO A 32 -10.72 -9.98 30.46
N PRO A 33 -11.12 -8.88 29.77
CA PRO A 33 -12.51 -8.69 29.37
C PRO A 33 -12.98 -9.87 28.51
N PRO A 34 -14.21 -10.38 28.73
CA PRO A 34 -14.68 -11.58 28.05
C PRO A 34 -14.62 -11.40 26.52
N LYS A 35 -13.96 -12.36 25.82
CA LYS A 35 -13.81 -12.38 24.36
C LYS A 35 -15.13 -11.93 23.69
N SER A 36 -15.07 -10.83 22.95
CA SER A 36 -16.26 -10.26 22.31
C SER A 36 -16.91 -11.27 21.37
N GLU A 37 -18.21 -11.14 21.15
CA GLU A 37 -18.94 -12.06 20.28
C GLU A 37 -18.40 -12.05 18.84
N VAL A 38 -17.91 -10.89 18.38
CA VAL A 38 -17.21 -10.73 17.09
C VAL A 38 -15.96 -11.61 17.03
N ALA A 39 -15.14 -11.64 18.09
CA ALA A 39 -13.95 -12.49 18.13
C ALA A 39 -14.32 -13.98 18.05
N LYS A 40 -15.38 -14.41 18.76
CA LYS A 40 -15.89 -15.80 18.70
C LYS A 40 -16.40 -16.15 17.30
N ARG A 41 -17.12 -15.23 16.63
CA ARG A 41 -17.63 -15.42 15.26
C ARG A 41 -16.49 -15.53 14.23
N ILE A 42 -15.41 -14.75 14.38
CA ILE A 42 -14.21 -14.86 13.52
C ILE A 42 -13.47 -16.18 13.77
N GLU A 43 -13.32 -16.59 15.02
CA GLU A 43 -12.66 -17.85 15.42
C GLU A 43 -13.45 -19.07 14.87
N ALA A 44 -14.79 -19.01 14.89
CA ALA A 44 -15.66 -20.02 14.29
C ALA A 44 -15.61 -20.02 12.74
N ALA A 45 -15.69 -18.87 12.08
CA ALA A 45 -15.63 -18.75 10.62
C ALA A 45 -14.26 -19.15 10.03
N ARG A 46 -13.19 -19.10 10.85
CA ARG A 46 -11.87 -19.63 10.49
C ARG A 46 -11.74 -21.15 10.69
N ALA A 47 -12.65 -21.75 11.46
CA ALA A 47 -12.66 -23.20 11.75
C ALA A 47 -13.58 -24.00 10.81
N SER A 48 -14.48 -23.35 10.06
CA SER A 48 -15.30 -24.00 9.03
C SER A 48 -14.49 -24.28 7.75
N ASP A 49 -14.39 -25.55 7.35
CA ASP A 49 -13.91 -25.96 6.02
C ASP A 49 -14.85 -25.38 4.94
N ILE A 50 -14.27 -24.82 3.88
CA ILE A 50 -14.97 -24.02 2.86
C ILE A 50 -15.77 -24.91 1.89
N ARG A 51 -15.45 -26.21 1.78
CA ARG A 51 -16.21 -27.19 0.98
C ARG A 51 -16.80 -28.28 1.85
N THR A 52 -18.10 -28.57 1.70
CA THR A 52 -18.72 -29.71 2.39
C THR A 52 -18.13 -31.03 1.89
N PRO A 53 -18.14 -32.10 2.71
CA PRO A 53 -17.72 -33.42 2.27
C PRO A 53 -18.51 -33.94 1.05
N GLU A 54 -19.78 -33.55 0.90
CA GLU A 54 -20.64 -33.97 -0.22
C GLU A 54 -20.23 -33.33 -1.55
N GLU A 55 -19.80 -32.05 -1.53
CA GLU A 55 -19.27 -31.37 -2.71
C GLU A 55 -17.95 -32.03 -3.16
N ARG A 56 -17.08 -32.36 -2.19
CA ARG A 56 -15.82 -33.07 -2.42
C ARG A 56 -16.03 -34.48 -2.98
N ALA A 57 -17.08 -35.18 -2.52
CA ALA A 57 -17.48 -36.49 -3.04
C ALA A 57 -18.05 -36.43 -4.47
N ARG A 58 -18.70 -35.33 -4.86
CA ARG A 58 -19.20 -35.11 -6.23
C ARG A 58 -18.06 -34.89 -7.22
N ASP A 59 -17.14 -33.98 -6.90
CA ASP A 59 -15.92 -33.66 -7.69
C ASP A 59 -15.04 -34.91 -7.90
N ALA A 60 -14.99 -35.81 -6.90
CA ALA A 60 -14.33 -37.11 -7.02
C ALA A 60 -15.05 -38.11 -7.94
N ARG A 61 -16.40 -38.13 -7.93
CA ARG A 61 -17.21 -39.05 -8.75
C ARG A 61 -17.18 -38.70 -10.24
N GLU A 62 -17.11 -37.42 -10.58
CA GLU A 62 -17.00 -36.95 -11.97
C GLU A 62 -15.62 -37.22 -12.60
N ARG A 63 -14.61 -37.60 -11.80
CA ARG A 63 -13.24 -37.92 -12.27
C ARG A 63 -12.94 -39.42 -12.39
N ALA A 64 -13.93 -40.30 -12.26
CA ALA A 64 -13.71 -41.75 -12.35
C ALA A 64 -13.39 -42.18 -13.80
N PRO A 65 -12.23 -42.83 -14.07
CA PRO A 65 -11.87 -43.24 -15.43
C PRO A 65 -12.61 -44.51 -15.87
N ALA A 66 -13.22 -44.48 -17.06
CA ALA A 66 -13.99 -45.61 -17.59
C ALA A 66 -13.09 -46.67 -18.25
N ARG A 67 -13.23 -47.91 -17.78
CA ARG A 67 -12.81 -49.19 -18.39
C ARG A 67 -14.05 -50.10 -18.46
N GLU A 68 -14.20 -51.12 -19.30
CA GLU A 68 -13.51 -51.64 -20.51
C GLU A 68 -14.54 -52.65 -21.15
N ALA A 69 -14.47 -53.14 -22.39
CA ALA A 69 -13.44 -53.06 -23.43
C ALA A 69 -13.93 -52.30 -24.70
N VAL A 70 -14.32 -52.85 -25.87
CA VAL A 70 -14.56 -54.22 -26.39
C VAL A 70 -14.04 -54.30 -27.85
N MET A 71 -13.64 -55.48 -28.34
CA MET A 71 -12.97 -55.67 -29.63
C MET A 71 -13.88 -56.27 -30.73
N VAL A 72 -13.91 -55.65 -31.91
CA VAL A 72 -14.50 -56.15 -33.17
C VAL A 72 -13.67 -55.62 -34.37
N PRO A 73 -13.68 -56.30 -35.55
CA PRO A 73 -12.65 -56.13 -36.57
C PRO A 73 -12.77 -54.88 -37.47
N VAL A 74 -11.66 -54.59 -38.15
CA VAL A 74 -11.41 -53.36 -38.93
C VAL A 74 -12.35 -53.20 -40.13
N PHE A 75 -12.91 -52.00 -40.27
CA PHE A 75 -13.36 -51.42 -41.54
C PHE A 75 -12.53 -50.16 -41.86
N ALA A 76 -12.49 -49.78 -43.15
CA ALA A 76 -11.69 -48.66 -43.64
C ALA A 76 -12.10 -47.30 -43.01
N PRO A 77 -11.18 -46.33 -42.87
CA PRO A 77 -11.43 -45.13 -42.08
C PRO A 77 -12.48 -44.20 -42.72
N PRO A 78 -13.43 -43.66 -41.95
CA PRO A 78 -14.26 -42.54 -42.40
C PRO A 78 -13.40 -41.27 -42.59
N PRO A 79 -13.87 -40.28 -43.38
CA PRO A 79 -13.17 -39.01 -43.53
C PRO A 79 -12.95 -38.35 -42.17
N ALA A 80 -11.76 -37.78 -41.96
CA ALA A 80 -11.36 -37.24 -40.67
C ALA A 80 -12.36 -36.18 -40.18
N PRO A 81 -12.89 -36.29 -38.95
CA PRO A 81 -13.74 -35.24 -38.38
C PRO A 81 -12.94 -33.94 -38.31
N ALA A 82 -13.60 -32.82 -38.65
CA ALA A 82 -13.00 -31.50 -38.56
C ALA A 82 -12.38 -31.28 -37.16
N PRO A 83 -11.21 -30.61 -37.05
CA PRO A 83 -10.49 -30.50 -35.79
C PRO A 83 -11.40 -29.89 -34.74
N THR A 84 -11.69 -30.66 -33.69
CA THR A 84 -12.46 -30.17 -32.55
C THR A 84 -11.75 -28.95 -31.99
N PRO A 85 -12.47 -27.85 -31.66
CA PRO A 85 -11.85 -26.67 -31.11
C PRO A 85 -11.18 -27.05 -29.79
N LYS A 86 -9.84 -27.14 -29.82
CA LYS A 86 -9.00 -27.38 -28.65
C LYS A 86 -9.49 -26.43 -27.54
N PRO A 87 -9.83 -26.92 -26.34
CA PRO A 87 -10.32 -26.07 -25.26
C PRO A 87 -9.37 -24.89 -25.09
N SER A 88 -9.84 -23.70 -25.48
CA SER A 88 -9.01 -22.51 -25.44
C SER A 88 -8.67 -22.27 -23.98
N ALA A 89 -7.38 -22.37 -23.64
CA ALA A 89 -6.93 -22.24 -22.27
C ALA A 89 -7.46 -20.90 -21.76
N LYS A 90 -8.38 -20.94 -20.78
CA LYS A 90 -9.09 -19.77 -20.28
C LYS A 90 -8.05 -18.70 -19.99
N ALA A 91 -8.07 -17.61 -20.77
CA ALA A 91 -7.07 -16.57 -20.66
C ALA A 91 -6.94 -16.16 -19.18
N PRO A 92 -5.71 -16.04 -18.64
CA PRO A 92 -5.52 -15.65 -17.24
C PRO A 92 -6.32 -14.37 -17.02
N ALA A 93 -7.14 -14.36 -15.96
CA ALA A 93 -8.09 -13.27 -15.73
C ALA A 93 -7.31 -11.95 -15.68
N ALA A 94 -7.64 -11.03 -16.59
CA ALA A 94 -6.83 -9.83 -16.83
C ALA A 94 -6.56 -9.11 -15.50
N PRO A 95 -5.28 -8.86 -15.16
CA PRO A 95 -4.94 -8.35 -13.84
C PRO A 95 -5.51 -6.94 -13.68
N LEU A 96 -6.16 -6.69 -12.55
CA LEU A 96 -6.89 -5.43 -12.34
C LEU A 96 -5.93 -4.24 -12.33
N PRO A 97 -6.30 -3.11 -12.95
CA PRO A 97 -5.45 -1.92 -13.01
C PRO A 97 -5.24 -1.30 -11.63
N LEU A 98 -4.14 -0.56 -11.46
CA LEU A 98 -3.84 0.14 -10.23
C LEU A 98 -4.63 1.45 -10.16
N THR A 99 -5.40 1.61 -9.10
CA THR A 99 -6.05 2.88 -8.74
C THR A 99 -5.12 3.67 -7.82
N LEU A 100 -4.82 4.91 -8.19
CA LEU A 100 -3.92 5.80 -7.44
C LEU A 100 -4.69 7.00 -6.88
N SER A 101 -4.47 7.32 -5.62
CA SER A 101 -4.85 8.61 -5.01
C SER A 101 -3.61 9.30 -4.48
N VAL A 102 -3.41 10.58 -4.83
CA VAL A 102 -2.17 11.34 -4.50
C VAL A 102 -2.52 12.61 -3.75
N GLN A 103 -1.96 12.75 -2.54
CA GLN A 103 -2.03 13.95 -1.71
C GLN A 103 -0.66 14.62 -1.64
N THR A 104 -0.58 15.86 -2.11
CA THR A 104 0.65 16.66 -2.14
C THR A 104 0.81 17.48 -0.86
N SER A 105 2.03 17.53 -0.32
CA SER A 105 2.42 18.44 0.76
C SER A 105 3.69 19.19 0.37
N ALA A 106 3.79 20.46 0.76
CA ALA A 106 5.03 21.21 0.62
C ALA A 106 6.15 20.61 1.49
N GLY A 107 5.84 19.97 2.63
CA GLY A 107 6.86 19.42 3.52
C GLY A 107 7.80 20.53 4.03
N GLY A 108 9.08 20.46 3.66
CA GLY A 108 10.04 21.54 3.91
C GLY A 108 10.23 22.50 2.72
N ALA A 109 9.67 22.18 1.55
CA ALA A 109 9.82 22.95 0.33
C ALA A 109 9.14 24.33 0.43
N ALA A 110 9.92 25.37 0.13
CA ALA A 110 9.48 26.75 0.04
C ALA A 110 10.29 27.46 -1.04
N SER A 111 9.82 28.63 -1.48
CA SER A 111 10.50 29.44 -2.49
C SER A 111 11.98 29.66 -2.16
N CYS A 112 12.83 29.56 -3.18
CA CYS A 112 14.28 29.72 -3.09
C CYS A 112 15.01 28.73 -2.15
N ASN A 113 14.37 27.65 -1.68
CA ASN A 113 15.03 26.53 -1.01
C ASN A 113 15.03 25.25 -1.87
N ASN A 114 15.80 24.23 -1.49
CA ASN A 114 15.85 22.93 -2.15
C ASN A 114 15.41 21.78 -1.21
N GLN A 115 14.57 22.08 -0.22
CA GLN A 115 14.11 21.09 0.75
C GLN A 115 13.03 20.17 0.14
N PRO A 116 12.88 18.91 0.60
CA PRO A 116 11.99 17.97 -0.07
C PRO A 116 10.51 18.31 0.09
N ALA A 117 9.77 18.26 -1.01
CA ALA A 117 8.31 18.22 -1.03
C ALA A 117 7.81 16.77 -0.88
N GLY A 118 6.60 16.57 -0.36
CA GLY A 118 6.03 15.25 -0.06
C GLY A 118 4.85 14.88 -0.95
N LEU A 119 4.79 13.61 -1.37
CA LEU A 119 3.68 12.97 -2.06
C LEU A 119 3.24 11.76 -1.25
N LEU A 120 2.07 11.83 -0.59
CA LEU A 120 1.41 10.68 0.02
C LEU A 120 0.52 10.02 -1.03
N ILE A 121 0.72 8.74 -1.29
CA ILE A 121 0.14 8.00 -2.40
C ILE A 121 -0.55 6.77 -1.85
N LEU A 122 -1.82 6.57 -2.17
CA LEU A 122 -2.56 5.34 -1.86
C LEU A 122 -2.71 4.53 -3.15
N VAL A 123 -2.21 3.29 -3.15
CA VAL A 123 -2.26 2.36 -4.28
C VAL A 123 -3.20 1.21 -3.94
N THR A 124 -4.23 1.01 -4.77
CA THR A 124 -5.16 -0.12 -4.64
C THR A 124 -5.38 -0.84 -5.97
N SER A 125 -5.77 -2.11 -5.90
CA SER A 125 -6.05 -2.98 -7.04
C SER A 125 -7.32 -3.77 -6.73
N GLY A 126 -8.42 -3.50 -7.44
CA GLY A 126 -9.73 -4.09 -7.13
C GLY A 126 -10.26 -3.76 -5.73
N GLY A 127 -9.86 -2.62 -5.15
CA GLY A 127 -10.20 -2.20 -3.78
C GLY A 127 -9.23 -2.70 -2.70
N TRP A 128 -8.35 -3.66 -2.99
CA TRP A 128 -7.34 -4.14 -2.04
C TRP A 128 -6.07 -3.27 -2.08
N PRO A 129 -5.40 -3.03 -0.93
CA PRO A 129 -4.14 -2.30 -0.90
C PRO A 129 -3.02 -3.10 -1.55
N VAL A 130 -2.19 -2.43 -2.36
CA VAL A 130 -1.01 -3.03 -3.01
C VAL A 130 0.21 -2.67 -2.18
N THR A 131 0.84 -3.64 -1.51
CA THR A 131 1.87 -3.44 -0.48
C THR A 131 3.28 -3.85 -0.92
N ASP A 132 3.38 -4.43 -2.11
CA ASP A 132 4.53 -5.10 -2.72
C ASP A 132 5.47 -4.16 -3.52
N LEU A 133 5.22 -2.84 -3.53
CA LEU A 133 5.98 -1.92 -4.38
C LEU A 133 7.24 -1.35 -3.70
N ASN A 134 8.29 -1.19 -4.50
CA ASN A 134 9.55 -0.51 -4.19
C ASN A 134 9.56 0.91 -4.79
N GLN A 135 10.69 1.62 -4.77
CA GLN A 135 10.82 2.96 -5.36
C GLN A 135 10.79 2.92 -6.90
N ASP A 136 11.41 1.93 -7.53
CA ASP A 136 11.59 1.82 -8.98
C ASP A 136 10.27 1.65 -9.74
N HIS A 137 9.23 1.16 -9.05
CA HIS A 137 7.86 1.07 -9.55
C HIS A 137 7.16 2.43 -9.71
N PHE A 138 7.73 3.55 -9.21
CA PHE A 138 7.11 4.89 -9.23
C PHE A 138 7.88 5.87 -10.12
N THR A 139 7.23 6.35 -11.17
CA THR A 139 7.75 7.41 -12.05
C THR A 139 7.02 8.73 -11.76
N VAL A 140 7.78 9.80 -11.50
CA VAL A 140 7.26 11.15 -11.25
C VAL A 140 7.61 12.05 -12.44
N MET A 141 6.60 12.45 -13.21
CA MET A 141 6.76 13.32 -14.37
C MET A 141 6.17 14.70 -14.08
N GLN A 142 6.94 15.77 -14.27
CA GLN A 142 6.42 17.14 -14.30
C GLN A 142 5.81 17.42 -15.68
N HIS A 143 4.65 18.08 -15.74
CA HIS A 143 3.98 18.37 -17.03
C HIS A 143 4.53 19.61 -17.74
N PHE A 144 5.10 20.55 -16.99
CA PHE A 144 5.63 21.81 -17.53
C PHE A 144 7.02 22.08 -16.96
N ASP A 145 8.05 21.80 -17.76
CA ASP A 145 9.43 22.14 -17.43
C ASP A 145 9.63 23.66 -17.47
N THR A 146 9.81 24.24 -16.28
CA THR A 146 10.24 25.63 -16.13
C THR A 146 11.77 25.61 -15.93
N PRO A 147 12.56 26.37 -16.73
CA PRO A 147 14.01 26.38 -16.62
C PRO A 147 14.51 26.59 -15.18
N GLY A 148 15.26 25.62 -14.66
CA GLY A 148 15.76 25.65 -13.27
C GLY A 148 14.71 25.36 -12.19
N ASN A 149 13.61 24.68 -12.51
CA ASN A 149 12.59 24.23 -11.54
C ASN A 149 11.93 22.89 -11.96
N THR A 150 12.68 22.02 -12.63
CA THR A 150 12.28 20.63 -12.93
C THR A 150 12.50 19.74 -11.71
N PHE A 151 11.55 18.88 -11.32
CA PHE A 151 11.70 17.86 -10.26
C PHE A 151 11.41 16.42 -10.73
N SER A 152 11.22 16.21 -12.04
CA SER A 152 10.93 14.89 -12.63
C SER A 152 11.94 13.82 -12.20
N ASN A 153 11.42 12.67 -11.74
CA ASN A 153 12.11 11.47 -11.25
C ASN A 153 13.18 11.67 -10.15
N ASN A 154 13.30 12.85 -9.55
CA ASN A 154 14.23 13.11 -8.45
C ASN A 154 13.60 12.78 -7.09
N ILE A 155 13.36 11.48 -6.88
CA ILE A 155 12.90 10.92 -5.62
C ILE A 155 14.09 10.85 -4.66
N VAL A 156 14.07 11.68 -3.63
CA VAL A 156 15.14 11.78 -2.61
C VAL A 156 14.84 10.97 -1.34
N SER A 157 13.64 10.39 -1.24
CA SER A 157 13.21 9.55 -0.11
C SER A 157 11.96 8.77 -0.52
N PHE A 158 11.91 7.49 -0.12
CA PHE A 158 10.79 6.58 -0.34
C PHE A 158 10.48 5.81 0.95
N ARG A 159 9.19 5.69 1.28
CA ARG A 159 8.70 4.89 2.41
C ARG A 159 7.40 4.20 2.03
N ASN A 160 7.43 2.87 1.98
CA ASN A 160 6.24 2.03 2.00
C ASN A 160 5.75 1.90 3.46
N ALA A 161 4.45 2.08 3.71
CA ALA A 161 3.84 1.98 5.04
C ALA A 161 3.23 0.60 5.35
N GLY A 162 3.33 -0.37 4.43
CA GLY A 162 2.76 -1.72 4.57
C GLY A 162 1.24 -1.81 4.42
N SER A 163 0.57 -0.70 4.10
CA SER A 163 -0.89 -0.56 4.07
C SER A 163 -1.45 -0.16 2.69
N GLY A 164 -0.62 -0.19 1.65
CA GLY A 164 -0.93 0.42 0.35
C GLY A 164 -0.70 1.93 0.31
N ALA A 165 -0.32 2.54 1.44
CA ALA A 165 0.14 3.93 1.49
C ALA A 165 1.67 4.01 1.33
N TYR A 166 2.10 4.93 0.48
CA TYR A 166 3.49 5.21 0.15
C TYR A 166 3.76 6.71 0.32
N LEU A 167 4.88 7.06 0.96
CA LEU A 167 5.36 8.43 1.04
C LEU A 167 6.61 8.56 0.18
N ILE A 168 6.51 9.38 -0.87
CA ILE A 168 7.62 9.78 -1.74
C ILE A 168 7.98 11.22 -1.38
N GLN A 169 9.27 11.55 -1.38
CA GLN A 169 9.72 12.95 -1.32
C GLN A 169 10.54 13.30 -2.56
N VAL A 170 10.27 14.48 -3.13
CA VAL A 170 10.88 14.98 -4.36
C VAL A 170 11.60 16.31 -4.14
N ARG A 171 12.58 16.61 -5.00
CA ARG A 171 13.44 17.81 -4.95
C ARG A 171 13.69 18.35 -6.36
N PRO A 172 13.99 19.64 -6.57
CA PRO A 172 14.41 20.14 -7.89
C PRO A 172 15.75 19.54 -8.34
N ASN A 173 15.88 19.34 -9.65
CA ASN A 173 16.99 18.63 -10.28
C ASN A 173 18.24 19.51 -10.36
N GLY A 174 19.42 18.90 -10.46
CA GLY A 174 20.69 19.62 -10.65
C GLY A 174 21.09 20.57 -9.50
N GLY A 175 20.52 20.40 -8.30
CA GLY A 175 20.76 21.30 -7.16
C GLY A 175 19.95 22.60 -7.19
N ALA A 176 18.99 22.73 -8.11
CA ALA A 176 18.12 23.90 -8.21
C ALA A 176 17.24 24.12 -6.95
N VAL A 177 16.65 25.31 -6.88
CA VAL A 177 15.74 25.73 -5.80
C VAL A 177 14.31 25.86 -6.34
N TRP A 178 13.33 25.61 -5.48
CA TRP A 178 11.92 25.72 -5.85
C TRP A 178 11.53 27.16 -6.21
N ARG A 179 10.62 27.28 -7.17
CA ARG A 179 9.88 28.52 -7.44
C ARG A 179 8.47 28.43 -6.85
N SER A 180 8.00 29.51 -6.23
CA SER A 180 6.60 29.65 -5.79
C SER A 180 5.63 29.40 -6.95
N GLY A 181 4.51 28.71 -6.69
CA GLY A 181 3.46 28.50 -7.67
C GLY A 181 2.80 27.13 -7.61
N HIS A 182 2.07 26.81 -8.67
CA HIS A 182 1.38 25.53 -8.85
C HIS A 182 2.14 24.67 -9.85
N LEU A 183 2.81 23.64 -9.34
CA LEU A 183 3.59 22.70 -10.14
C LEU A 183 2.72 21.48 -10.44
N LEU A 184 2.37 21.32 -11.72
CA LEU A 184 1.57 20.20 -12.20
C LEU A 184 2.47 19.04 -12.61
N GLY A 185 2.06 17.83 -12.22
CA GLY A 185 2.75 16.60 -12.57
C GLY A 185 1.83 15.40 -12.56
N GLN A 186 2.41 14.27 -12.91
CA GLN A 186 1.75 12.98 -13.04
C GLN A 186 2.64 11.93 -12.41
N LEU A 187 2.04 11.14 -11.54
CA LEU A 187 2.61 9.91 -11.01
C LEU A 187 2.15 8.77 -11.92
N LEU A 188 3.10 7.93 -12.35
CA LEU A 188 2.83 6.64 -12.98
C LEU A 188 3.36 5.55 -12.07
N VAL A 189 2.63 4.45 -11.93
CA VAL A 189 3.01 3.31 -11.11
C VAL A 189 2.85 2.03 -11.90
N SER A 190 3.91 1.22 -11.94
CA SER A 190 3.97 -0.07 -12.63
C SER A 190 4.34 -1.18 -11.64
N SER A 191 3.44 -2.12 -11.43
CA SER A 191 3.67 -3.34 -10.65
C SER A 191 4.46 -4.38 -11.45
N PRO A 192 5.18 -5.32 -10.79
CA PRO A 192 5.82 -6.45 -11.46
C PRO A 192 4.87 -7.34 -12.27
N ASP A 193 3.56 -7.35 -11.96
CA ASP A 193 2.55 -8.15 -12.68
C ASP A 193 1.95 -7.41 -13.90
N ASP A 194 2.72 -6.50 -14.52
CA ASP A 194 2.31 -5.57 -15.59
C ASP A 194 1.10 -4.66 -15.26
N ARG A 195 0.61 -4.66 -14.01
CA ARG A 195 -0.48 -3.77 -13.57
C ARG A 195 0.01 -2.33 -13.52
N GLN A 196 -0.61 -1.46 -14.31
CA GLN A 196 -0.29 -0.03 -14.36
C GLN A 196 -1.39 0.83 -13.74
N GLY A 197 -1.00 2.02 -13.26
CA GLY A 197 -1.90 3.08 -12.82
C GLY A 197 -1.26 4.45 -12.96
N GLN A 198 -2.07 5.50 -13.04
CA GLN A 198 -1.60 6.88 -13.15
C GLN A 198 -2.52 7.86 -12.42
N ALA A 199 -1.95 8.93 -11.87
CA ALA A 199 -2.68 10.03 -11.26
C ALA A 199 -1.97 11.37 -11.48
N ALA A 200 -2.72 12.38 -11.91
CA ALA A 200 -2.24 13.76 -11.92
C ALA A 200 -2.26 14.35 -10.50
N PHE A 201 -1.31 15.23 -10.20
CA PHE A 201 -1.21 15.95 -8.92
C PHE A 201 -0.78 17.41 -9.12
N LYS A 202 -1.07 18.25 -8.13
CA LYS A 202 -0.71 19.67 -8.11
C LYS A 202 0.06 20.00 -6.83
N LEU A 203 1.38 20.00 -6.90
CA LEU A 203 2.22 20.48 -5.81
C LEU A 203 2.12 22.00 -5.73
N ILE A 204 2.03 22.55 -4.51
CA ILE A 204 1.94 24.00 -4.28
C ILE A 204 3.13 24.42 -3.44
N ILE A 205 4.05 25.16 -4.06
CA ILE A 205 5.14 25.86 -3.38
C ILE A 205 4.69 27.29 -3.10
N ARG A 206 5.05 27.82 -1.92
CA ARG A 206 4.86 29.21 -1.55
C ARG A 206 6.23 29.87 -1.37
#